data_AF-A0A8T0E0V2-F1
#
_entry.id   AF-A0A8T0E0V2-F1
#
_cell.length_a   1.000
_cell.length_b   1.000
_cell.length_c   1.000
_cell.angle_alpha   90.00
_cell.angle_beta   90.00
_cell.angle_gamma   90.00
#
_symmetry.space_group_name_H-M   'P 1'
#
loop_
_entity.id
_entity.type
_entity.pdbx_description
1 polymer ?
#
loop_
_entity_poly.entity_id
_entity_poly.type
_entity_poly.pdbx_seq_one_letter_code
_entity_poly.pdbx_strand_id
1 'polypeptide(L)'
;MLRLQSAPRVVAYHVRITKNKRHVLVCPNNPNKQEDLLRINSAVVKTPMNIQTLPALTLIRPEVCRFIKKLLALEDELSLTDFVHSVAGNHFEPVFSVALRNTRHWSVNGFPGRLTHITTSSAKPEVTSVRLTKVEFDAEANEEEKSCLAGSRGAKRHIYQNGCLVNILKVDKLLSTKFDYVEFGAGRGGLSHWVNVCLAYDATQLSGGELCRPREPTDSNFLLVEQKSTRYKFDTRNRDIGNFTRVRMDIAQLDLKSLPSFQNRCKPIVAIAKHLCGDATDLALRCLKNASTKNEKNDQVIRLGGLMFAVCCHHQCSWEEAVGRPWLEREARLTSREFAIATRLTSWATCGFKRKQPSIAEPSPQTEVLPIHDDESNNSACSDELTDFSAFSTEQRIAIGRLSKRLIDWSRLCYIRHELKFPNASMCSYTSHDVTLENFVLRASNAVD
;
A
#
# COMPACT_ATOMS: atom_id res chain seq x y z
N MET A 1 -58.62 -31.80 8.89
CA MET A 1 -57.54 -31.36 9.80
C MET A 1 -56.59 -32.55 9.94
N LEU A 2 -55.29 -32.54 9.64
CA LEU A 2 -54.27 -31.52 9.46
C LEU A 2 -53.34 -31.95 8.29
N ARG A 3 -52.90 -30.99 7.45
CA ARG A 3 -51.74 -31.18 6.56
C ARG A 3 -50.47 -31.03 7.40
N LEU A 4 -49.67 -32.07 7.50
CA LEU A 4 -48.29 -32.00 8.00
C LEU A 4 -47.44 -31.18 7.02
N GLN A 5 -46.99 -30.01 7.46
CA GLN A 5 -46.00 -29.20 6.76
C GLN A 5 -44.62 -29.87 6.86
N SER A 6 -44.01 -30.17 5.72
CA SER A 6 -42.63 -30.62 5.63
C SER A 6 -41.66 -29.46 5.91
N ALA A 7 -40.77 -29.63 6.89
CA ALA A 7 -39.67 -28.71 7.17
C ALA A 7 -38.68 -28.62 5.99
N PRO A 8 -38.07 -27.46 5.71
CA PRO A 8 -37.09 -27.33 4.64
C PRO A 8 -35.79 -28.06 5.00
N ARG A 9 -35.34 -28.93 4.08
CA ARG A 9 -34.05 -29.62 4.14
C ARG A 9 -32.91 -28.60 4.11
N VAL A 10 -32.16 -28.50 5.21
CA VAL A 10 -30.84 -27.85 5.22
C VAL A 10 -29.89 -28.75 4.44
N VAL A 11 -29.49 -28.34 3.24
CA VAL A 11 -28.49 -29.06 2.45
C VAL A 11 -27.11 -28.66 2.96
N ALA A 12 -26.54 -29.47 3.86
CA ALA A 12 -25.14 -29.36 4.27
C ALA A 12 -24.25 -29.88 3.13
N TYR A 13 -23.63 -28.97 2.38
CA TYR A 13 -22.61 -29.34 1.39
C TYR A 13 -21.25 -29.49 2.09
N HIS A 14 -20.85 -30.73 2.36
CA HIS A 14 -19.46 -31.05 2.66
C HIS A 14 -18.59 -30.77 1.43
N VAL A 15 -17.89 -29.63 1.42
CA VAL A 15 -16.91 -29.33 0.37
C VAL A 15 -15.61 -30.07 0.69
N ARG A 16 -15.34 -31.16 -0.05
CA ARG A 16 -14.01 -31.78 -0.11
C ARG A 16 -13.01 -30.75 -0.66
N ILE A 17 -12.11 -30.27 0.20
CA ILE A 17 -11.12 -29.24 -0.13
C ILE A 17 -9.95 -29.90 -0.86
N THR A 18 -9.95 -29.87 -2.20
CA THR A 18 -8.78 -30.23 -3.01
C THR A 18 -7.87 -29.02 -3.24
N LYS A 19 -6.57 -29.27 -3.43
CA LYS A 19 -5.41 -28.35 -3.47
C LYS A 19 -5.52 -27.10 -4.37
N ASN A 20 -6.62 -26.90 -5.10
CA ASN A 20 -6.73 -25.93 -6.20
C ASN A 20 -7.79 -24.81 -6.01
N LYS A 21 -8.56 -24.79 -4.90
CA LYS A 21 -9.63 -23.79 -4.67
C LYS A 21 -9.24 -22.55 -3.85
N ARG A 22 -8.06 -22.53 -3.21
CA ARG A 22 -7.65 -21.38 -2.37
C ARG A 22 -7.38 -20.11 -3.18
N HIS A 23 -6.86 -20.25 -4.40
CA HIS A 23 -6.37 -19.10 -5.16
C HIS A 23 -7.42 -18.24 -5.83
N VAL A 24 -8.64 -18.75 -5.99
CA VAL A 24 -9.71 -17.98 -6.62
C VAL A 24 -11.04 -18.35 -5.96
N LEU A 25 -11.37 -17.65 -4.89
CA LEU A 25 -12.78 -17.48 -4.51
C LEU A 25 -13.30 -16.32 -5.34
N VAL A 26 -13.74 -16.61 -6.58
CA VAL A 26 -14.68 -15.73 -7.26
C VAL A 26 -15.96 -15.84 -6.44
N CYS A 27 -16.37 -14.77 -5.77
CA CYS A 27 -17.72 -14.73 -5.22
C CYS A 27 -18.67 -15.02 -6.41
N PRO A 28 -19.51 -16.05 -6.36
CA PRO A 28 -20.25 -16.49 -7.53
C PRO A 28 -21.36 -15.48 -7.78
N ASN A 29 -21.12 -14.42 -8.55
CA ASN A 29 -22.21 -13.62 -9.10
C ASN A 29 -21.83 -12.91 -10.40
N ASN A 30 -22.52 -13.39 -11.44
CA ASN A 30 -22.91 -12.71 -12.67
C ASN A 30 -22.87 -11.17 -12.58
N PRO A 31 -22.19 -10.46 -13.52
CA PRO A 31 -22.12 -8.99 -13.53
C PRO A 31 -23.47 -8.27 -13.57
N ASN A 32 -24.56 -8.98 -13.90
CA ASN A 32 -25.93 -8.42 -13.93
C ASN A 32 -26.69 -8.48 -12.58
N LYS A 33 -26.04 -8.81 -11.46
CA LYS A 33 -26.68 -8.93 -10.11
C LYS A 33 -25.99 -8.16 -8.98
N GLN A 34 -25.27 -7.07 -9.30
CA GLN A 34 -24.41 -6.39 -8.33
C GLN A 34 -25.11 -5.30 -7.47
N GLU A 35 -26.43 -5.12 -7.56
CA GLU A 35 -27.10 -3.95 -6.96
C GLU A 35 -27.52 -4.06 -5.48
N ASP A 36 -27.47 -5.23 -4.81
CA ASP A 36 -28.09 -5.38 -3.48
C ASP A 36 -27.19 -5.96 -2.36
N LEU A 37 -25.86 -5.95 -2.51
CA LEU A 37 -24.98 -6.34 -1.39
C LEU A 37 -24.74 -5.15 -0.45
N LEU A 38 -25.16 -5.32 0.81
CA LEU A 38 -24.95 -4.38 1.90
C LEU A 38 -23.48 -3.95 1.98
N ARG A 39 -23.25 -2.64 1.90
CA ARG A 39 -21.92 -2.02 2.02
C ARG A 39 -21.53 -1.88 3.50
N ILE A 40 -21.33 -3.01 4.18
CA ILE A 40 -21.11 -3.09 5.64
C ILE A 40 -19.92 -2.26 6.17
N ASN A 41 -18.94 -1.97 5.33
CA ASN A 41 -17.78 -1.17 5.70
C ASN A 41 -17.87 0.27 5.20
N SER A 42 -18.94 0.64 4.48
CA SER A 42 -19.22 2.00 4.01
C SER A 42 -20.09 2.73 5.02
N ALA A 43 -19.92 4.04 5.12
CA ALA A 43 -20.73 4.92 5.96
C ALA A 43 -21.98 5.37 5.17
N VAL A 44 -21.96 5.11 3.86
CA VAL A 44 -23.02 5.46 2.92
C VAL A 44 -23.76 4.17 2.53
N VAL A 45 -24.99 4.05 3.00
CA VAL A 45 -25.82 2.84 2.83
C VAL A 45 -26.30 2.65 1.38
N LYS A 46 -26.35 3.73 0.59
CA LYS A 46 -26.69 3.73 -0.85
C LYS A 46 -25.73 4.64 -1.61
N THR A 47 -25.48 4.39 -2.89
CA THR A 47 -24.67 5.27 -3.74
C THR A 47 -25.15 6.71 -3.59
N PRO A 48 -24.27 7.67 -3.23
CA PRO A 48 -24.72 9.02 -2.88
C PRO A 48 -25.45 9.65 -4.07
N MET A 49 -26.71 10.06 -3.85
CA MET A 49 -27.39 10.96 -4.77
C MET A 49 -26.80 12.35 -4.59
N ASN A 50 -26.13 12.85 -5.63
CA ASN A 50 -25.63 14.21 -5.77
C ASN A 50 -24.56 14.63 -4.74
N ILE A 51 -23.30 14.22 -4.98
CA ILE A 51 -22.15 14.87 -4.36
C ILE A 51 -22.09 16.30 -4.92
N GLN A 52 -22.31 17.30 -4.06
CA GLN A 52 -22.18 18.70 -4.45
C GLN A 52 -20.72 18.94 -4.85
N THR A 53 -20.45 18.99 -6.15
CA THR A 53 -19.08 19.16 -6.66
C THR A 53 -18.58 20.54 -6.29
N LEU A 54 -17.45 20.60 -5.58
CA LEU A 54 -16.78 21.85 -5.27
C LEU A 54 -16.46 22.60 -6.58
N PRO A 55 -16.77 23.92 -6.70
CA PRO A 55 -16.34 24.72 -7.83
C PRO A 55 -14.80 24.70 -7.98
N ALA A 56 -14.29 25.13 -9.15
CA ALA A 56 -12.86 25.33 -9.34
C ALA A 56 -12.26 26.19 -8.21
N LEU A 57 -11.06 25.87 -7.73
CA LEU A 57 -10.48 26.53 -6.55
C LEU A 57 -10.30 28.03 -6.75
N THR A 58 -10.12 28.46 -8.01
CA THR A 58 -10.04 29.86 -8.45
C THR A 58 -11.32 30.63 -8.16
N LEU A 59 -12.49 30.02 -8.40
CA LEU A 59 -13.80 30.64 -8.17
C LEU A 59 -14.14 30.80 -6.69
N ILE A 60 -13.49 30.03 -5.82
CA ILE A 60 -13.69 30.06 -4.36
C ILE A 60 -12.41 30.49 -3.62
N ARG A 61 -11.56 31.27 -4.28
CA ARG A 61 -10.26 31.72 -3.75
C ARG A 61 -10.33 32.32 -2.33
N PRO A 62 -11.32 33.15 -1.95
CA PRO A 62 -11.41 33.65 -0.58
C PRO A 62 -11.63 32.54 0.47
N GLU A 63 -12.36 31.49 0.11
CA GLU A 63 -12.55 30.32 0.97
C GLU A 63 -11.27 29.50 1.10
N VAL A 64 -10.58 29.28 -0.02
CA VAL A 64 -9.30 28.56 -0.06
C VAL A 64 -8.25 29.28 0.78
N CYS A 65 -8.11 30.60 0.65
CA CYS A 65 -7.18 31.38 1.46
C CYS A 65 -7.51 31.33 2.96
N ARG A 66 -8.80 31.35 3.34
CA ARG A 66 -9.22 31.17 4.75
C ARG A 66 -8.87 29.78 5.25
N PHE A 67 -9.13 28.75 4.45
CA PHE A 67 -8.79 27.38 4.78
C PHE A 67 -7.28 27.18 4.93
N ILE A 68 -6.44 27.74 4.03
CA ILE A 68 -4.97 27.65 4.15
C ILE A 68 -4.48 28.27 5.46
N LYS A 69 -5.00 29.45 5.85
CA LYS A 69 -4.65 30.06 7.15
C LYS A 69 -5.01 29.16 8.33
N LYS A 70 -6.19 28.54 8.28
CA LYS A 70 -6.63 27.57 9.29
C LYS A 70 -5.73 26.33 9.31
N LEU A 71 -5.40 25.80 8.14
CA LEU A 71 -4.55 24.62 7.98
C LEU A 71 -3.15 24.85 8.60
N LEU A 72 -2.56 26.03 8.39
CA LEU A 72 -1.28 26.40 9.01
C LEU A 72 -1.39 26.50 10.54
N ALA A 73 -2.48 27.06 11.08
CA ALA A 73 -2.68 27.06 12.53
C ALA A 73 -2.86 25.65 13.11
N LEU A 74 -3.52 24.75 12.36
CA LEU A 74 -3.70 23.35 12.74
C LEU A 74 -2.40 22.54 12.67
N GLU A 75 -1.40 22.97 11.90
CA GLU A 75 -0.09 22.31 11.84
C GLU A 75 0.52 22.17 13.23
N ASP A 76 0.59 23.29 13.95
CA ASP A 76 1.14 23.36 15.30
C ASP A 76 0.18 22.75 16.33
N GLU A 77 -1.12 23.11 16.26
CA GLU A 77 -2.13 22.67 17.23
C GLU A 77 -2.28 21.14 17.29
N LEU A 78 -2.21 20.48 16.13
CA LEU A 78 -2.39 19.03 16.01
C LEU A 78 -1.07 18.29 15.76
N SER A 79 0.05 19.01 15.70
CA SER A 79 1.38 18.44 15.41
C SER A 79 1.38 17.61 14.12
N LEU A 80 0.79 18.15 13.04
CA LEU A 80 0.55 17.41 11.78
C LEU A 80 1.85 16.93 11.10
N THR A 81 2.97 17.54 11.44
CA THR A 81 4.31 17.22 10.92
C THR A 81 5.17 16.45 11.92
N ASP A 82 4.64 16.09 13.09
CA ASP A 82 5.34 15.23 14.05
C ASP A 82 5.21 13.75 13.64
N PHE A 83 6.16 13.31 12.84
CA PHE A 83 6.25 11.93 12.38
C PHE A 83 7.68 11.42 12.49
N VAL A 84 7.81 10.11 12.73
CA VAL A 84 9.12 9.48 12.83
C VAL A 84 9.74 9.48 11.43
N HIS A 85 10.90 10.09 11.28
CA HIS A 85 11.75 9.83 10.13
C HIS A 85 12.31 8.41 10.28
N SER A 86 11.72 7.43 9.59
CA SER A 86 12.38 6.14 9.46
C SER A 86 13.68 6.41 8.72
N VAL A 87 14.80 6.23 9.41
CA VAL A 87 16.10 6.17 8.75
C VAL A 87 15.95 5.05 7.73
N ALA A 88 16.10 5.38 6.45
CA ALA A 88 16.29 4.41 5.40
C ALA A 88 17.62 3.70 5.68
N GLY A 89 17.64 2.84 6.69
CA GLY A 89 18.76 1.96 6.93
C GLY A 89 18.83 1.05 5.72
N ASN A 90 19.96 1.07 5.01
CA ASN A 90 20.22 0.19 3.86
C ASN A 90 20.26 -1.30 4.24
N HIS A 91 19.96 -1.64 5.50
CA HIS A 91 19.83 -3.00 6.02
C HIS A 91 18.50 -3.63 5.64
N PHE A 92 18.23 -3.72 4.34
CA PHE A 92 17.13 -4.54 3.86
C PHE A 92 17.34 -6.01 4.26
N GLU A 93 16.24 -6.77 4.34
CA GLU A 93 16.33 -8.22 4.28
C GLU A 93 17.21 -8.63 3.09
N PRO A 94 18.18 -9.55 3.26
CA PRO A 94 19.18 -9.86 2.22
C PRO A 94 18.58 -10.17 0.85
N VAL A 95 17.36 -10.74 0.83
CA VAL A 95 16.59 -11.02 -0.39
C VAL A 95 16.38 -9.78 -1.27
N PHE A 96 16.13 -8.61 -0.68
CA PHE A 96 15.94 -7.38 -1.45
C PHE A 96 17.27 -6.88 -1.99
N SER A 97 18.36 -6.95 -1.22
CA SER A 97 19.69 -6.58 -1.71
C SER A 97 20.10 -7.43 -2.93
N VAL A 98 19.82 -8.74 -2.90
CA VAL A 98 20.05 -9.62 -4.07
C VAL A 98 19.15 -9.24 -5.24
N ALA A 99 17.85 -9.04 -5.01
CA ALA A 99 16.90 -8.67 -6.06
C ALA A 99 17.19 -7.29 -6.69
N LEU A 100 17.65 -6.33 -5.88
CA LEU A 100 18.02 -4.99 -6.32
C LEU A 100 19.31 -4.96 -7.13
N ARG A 101 20.19 -5.96 -7.00
CA ARG A 101 21.45 -6.08 -7.75
C ARG A 101 21.35 -6.98 -8.99
N ASN A 102 20.21 -7.66 -9.18
CA ASN A 102 20.03 -8.61 -10.27
C ASN A 102 19.03 -8.09 -11.31
N THR A 103 19.53 -7.63 -12.46
CA THR A 103 18.74 -7.01 -13.54
C THR A 103 17.64 -7.93 -14.11
N ARG A 104 17.81 -9.26 -14.02
CA ARG A 104 16.78 -10.21 -14.45
C ARG A 104 15.49 -10.07 -13.61
N HIS A 105 15.60 -9.55 -12.40
CA HIS A 105 14.49 -9.27 -11.48
C HIS A 105 13.75 -7.98 -11.82
N TRP A 106 14.34 -7.11 -12.64
CA TRP A 106 13.72 -5.85 -13.04
C TRP A 106 12.81 -6.01 -14.28
N SER A 107 12.59 -7.24 -14.74
CA SER A 107 11.54 -7.52 -15.71
C SER A 107 10.15 -7.25 -15.12
N VAL A 108 9.17 -6.97 -15.97
CA VAL A 108 7.78 -6.61 -15.61
C VAL A 108 7.06 -7.69 -14.78
N ASN A 109 7.67 -8.87 -14.64
CA ASN A 109 7.19 -10.06 -13.95
C ASN A 109 7.94 -10.35 -12.65
N GLY A 110 8.82 -9.42 -12.20
CA GLY A 110 9.55 -9.39 -10.94
C GLY A 110 9.95 -10.75 -10.41
N PHE A 111 11.20 -11.18 -10.59
CA PHE A 111 11.81 -12.49 -10.23
C PHE A 111 11.79 -13.57 -11.34
N PRO A 112 12.86 -13.79 -12.12
CA PRO A 112 13.08 -15.08 -12.77
C PRO A 112 13.36 -16.11 -11.67
N GLY A 113 12.92 -17.36 -11.85
CA GLY A 113 12.90 -18.39 -10.80
C GLY A 113 14.23 -18.79 -10.14
N ARG A 114 15.34 -18.06 -10.31
CA ARG A 114 16.62 -18.24 -9.61
C ARG A 114 17.24 -16.86 -9.32
N LEU A 115 17.66 -16.59 -8.08
CA LEU A 115 18.73 -15.61 -7.87
C LEU A 115 20.05 -16.36 -7.77
N THR A 116 20.77 -16.31 -8.87
CA THR A 116 22.19 -16.61 -8.89
C THR A 116 22.94 -15.33 -8.53
N HIS A 117 23.96 -15.42 -7.68
CA HIS A 117 24.99 -14.38 -7.63
C HIS A 117 25.56 -14.21 -9.05
N ILE A 118 25.67 -12.97 -9.52
CA ILE A 118 26.49 -12.69 -10.69
C ILE A 118 27.94 -12.83 -10.20
N THR A 119 28.57 -13.96 -10.46
CA THR A 119 30.03 -14.04 -10.43
C THR A 119 30.53 -13.07 -11.48
N THR A 120 31.21 -12.01 -11.06
CA THR A 120 32.06 -11.22 -11.94
C THR A 120 32.96 -12.21 -12.68
N SER A 121 32.80 -12.28 -14.00
CA SER A 121 33.66 -13.12 -14.83
C SER A 121 35.10 -12.70 -14.61
N SER A 122 35.90 -13.64 -14.11
CA SER A 122 37.35 -13.55 -14.05
C SER A 122 37.90 -13.29 -15.45
N ALA A 123 38.27 -12.04 -15.74
CA ALA A 123 39.33 -11.78 -16.69
C ALA A 123 40.64 -12.26 -16.03
N LYS A 124 41.40 -13.09 -16.76
CA LYS A 124 42.67 -13.68 -16.30
C LYS A 124 43.65 -12.60 -15.85
N PRO A 125 44.53 -12.87 -14.85
CA PRO A 125 45.53 -11.91 -14.43
C PRO A 125 46.71 -11.96 -15.40
N GLU A 126 46.97 -10.86 -16.11
CA GLU A 126 48.31 -10.58 -16.61
C GLU A 126 49.13 -10.01 -15.46
N VAL A 127 50.21 -10.70 -15.15
CA VAL A 127 51.18 -10.34 -14.12
C VAL A 127 51.97 -9.14 -14.62
N THR A 128 51.86 -8.00 -13.93
CA THR A 128 52.90 -6.97 -13.96
C THR A 128 53.10 -6.43 -12.55
N SER A 129 54.26 -6.75 -12.01
CA SER A 129 54.74 -6.43 -10.67
C SER A 129 55.06 -4.94 -10.53
N VAL A 130 54.42 -4.21 -9.62
CA VAL A 130 55.04 -3.03 -8.98
C VAL A 130 54.55 -2.87 -7.52
N ARG A 131 55.55 -2.63 -6.67
CA ARG A 131 55.62 -2.41 -5.22
C ARG A 131 54.39 -1.85 -4.47
N LEU A 132 54.11 -2.49 -3.34
CA LEU A 132 53.39 -1.93 -2.19
C LEU A 132 54.21 -0.80 -1.54
N THR A 133 53.62 0.40 -1.47
CA THR A 133 53.91 1.38 -0.42
C THR A 133 52.63 1.76 0.31
N LYS A 134 52.75 1.73 1.63
CA LYS A 134 51.77 1.90 2.70
C LYS A 134 51.13 3.31 2.66
N VAL A 135 49.80 3.41 2.64
CA VAL A 135 49.01 4.62 3.02
C VAL A 135 47.70 4.16 3.66
N GLU A 136 47.14 5.04 4.49
CA GLU A 136 46.33 4.81 5.69
C GLU A 136 44.88 4.36 5.47
N PHE A 137 44.30 3.94 6.59
CA PHE A 137 42.89 3.62 6.79
C PHE A 137 42.05 4.89 6.63
N ASP A 138 41.22 4.97 5.59
CA ASP A 138 40.17 5.98 5.52
C ASP A 138 38.81 5.38 5.15
N ALA A 139 37.82 5.82 5.91
CA ALA A 139 36.44 5.37 5.88
C ALA A 139 35.67 6.11 4.79
N GLU A 140 35.57 5.55 3.58
CA GLU A 140 34.65 6.05 2.56
C GLU A 140 33.93 4.90 1.84
N ALA A 141 32.71 4.62 2.31
CA ALA A 141 31.71 3.85 1.58
C ALA A 141 30.32 4.38 1.97
N ASN A 142 29.89 5.53 1.42
CA ASN A 142 28.51 5.98 1.62
C ASN A 142 27.89 6.89 0.54
N GLU A 143 28.55 7.15 -0.60
CA GLU A 143 27.99 8.07 -1.61
C GLU A 143 27.43 7.41 -2.89
N GLU A 144 27.86 6.20 -3.27
CA GLU A 144 27.47 5.62 -4.57
C GLU A 144 26.06 4.99 -4.62
N GLU A 145 25.50 4.52 -3.50
CA GLU A 145 24.21 3.79 -3.52
C GLU A 145 22.98 4.71 -3.53
N LYS A 146 23.12 5.98 -3.08
CA LYS A 146 22.03 6.98 -3.09
C LYS A 146 21.76 7.55 -4.49
N SER A 147 22.78 7.66 -5.36
CA SER A 147 22.62 8.32 -6.67
C SER A 147 21.90 7.44 -7.72
N CYS A 148 21.92 6.11 -7.56
CA CYS A 148 21.48 5.16 -8.60
C CYS A 148 20.01 4.69 -8.53
N LEU A 149 19.24 5.13 -7.52
CA LEU A 149 17.79 4.87 -7.42
C LEU A 149 16.94 6.07 -7.85
N ALA A 150 17.44 7.29 -7.66
CA ALA A 150 16.86 8.55 -8.13
C ALA A 150 16.89 8.59 -9.67
N GLY A 151 15.86 8.01 -10.30
CA GLY A 151 15.76 7.85 -11.76
C GLY A 151 15.45 6.43 -12.21
N SER A 152 15.51 5.44 -11.31
CA SER A 152 15.11 4.07 -11.62
C SER A 152 13.60 3.99 -11.92
N ARG A 153 13.25 3.52 -13.12
CA ARG A 153 11.85 3.32 -13.55
C ARG A 153 11.46 1.84 -13.47
N GLY A 154 10.15 1.59 -13.44
CA GLY A 154 9.61 0.22 -13.56
C GLY A 154 9.87 -0.65 -12.33
N ALA A 155 10.19 -1.93 -12.56
CA ALA A 155 10.18 -2.94 -11.51
C ALA A 155 11.21 -2.71 -10.39
N LYS A 156 12.40 -2.15 -10.69
CA LYS A 156 13.44 -1.87 -9.68
C LYS A 156 12.92 -0.95 -8.57
N ARG A 157 12.22 0.13 -8.95
CA ARG A 157 11.57 1.06 -8.01
C ARG A 157 10.50 0.38 -7.17
N HIS A 158 9.69 -0.49 -7.76
CA HIS A 158 8.68 -1.25 -7.02
C HIS A 158 9.30 -2.24 -6.02
N ILE A 159 10.37 -2.94 -6.40
CA ILE A 159 11.12 -3.85 -5.52
C ILE A 159 11.69 -3.08 -4.33
N TYR A 160 12.37 -1.96 -4.60
CA TYR A 160 12.94 -1.11 -3.55
C TYR A 160 11.88 -0.63 -2.56
N GLN A 161 10.78 -0.07 -3.05
CA GLN A 161 9.68 0.36 -2.19
C GLN A 161 9.06 -0.82 -1.39
N ASN A 162 8.96 -2.02 -1.96
CA ASN A 162 8.52 -3.20 -1.19
C ASN A 162 9.53 -3.54 -0.09
N GLY A 163 10.83 -3.44 -0.37
CA GLY A 163 11.90 -3.62 0.61
C GLY A 163 11.76 -2.67 1.79
N CYS A 164 11.51 -1.39 1.51
CA CYS A 164 11.28 -0.38 2.54
C CYS A 164 10.07 -0.72 3.43
N LEU A 165 8.95 -1.10 2.83
CA LEU A 165 7.72 -1.44 3.57
C LEU A 165 7.88 -2.72 4.39
N VAL A 166 8.55 -3.75 3.84
CA VAL A 166 8.84 -4.98 4.58
C VAL A 166 9.83 -4.73 5.73
N ASN A 167 10.79 -3.82 5.56
CA ASN A 167 11.67 -3.41 6.65
C ASN A 167 10.89 -2.78 7.82
N ILE A 168 9.84 -2.01 7.53
CA ILE A 168 8.96 -1.47 8.58
C ILE A 168 8.23 -2.60 9.31
N LEU A 169 7.68 -3.59 8.58
CA LEU A 169 7.09 -4.77 9.21
C LEU A 169 8.11 -5.51 10.10
N LYS A 170 9.37 -5.59 9.70
CA LYS A 170 10.45 -6.20 10.51
C LYS A 170 10.72 -5.41 11.79
N VAL A 171 10.94 -4.10 11.67
CA VAL A 171 11.18 -3.20 12.83
C VAL A 171 10.02 -3.24 13.81
N ASP A 172 8.79 -3.30 13.30
CA ASP A 172 7.57 -3.35 14.11
C ASP A 172 7.25 -4.75 14.67
N LYS A 173 8.15 -5.72 14.46
CA LYS A 173 7.98 -7.13 14.87
C LYS A 173 6.72 -7.78 14.28
N LEU A 174 6.26 -7.28 13.13
CA LEU A 174 5.10 -7.77 12.37
C LEU A 174 5.49 -8.71 11.22
N LEU A 175 6.76 -8.80 10.84
CA LEU A 175 7.29 -9.80 9.91
C LEU A 175 7.57 -11.11 10.66
N SER A 176 6.56 -11.96 10.83
CA SER A 176 6.68 -13.22 11.55
C SER A 176 5.62 -14.23 11.11
N THR A 177 5.96 -15.53 11.16
CA THR A 177 5.01 -16.63 10.95
C THR A 177 3.96 -16.77 12.05
N LYS A 178 4.05 -15.96 13.12
CA LYS A 178 3.00 -15.84 14.15
C LYS A 178 1.71 -15.19 13.63
N PHE A 179 1.77 -14.52 12.48
CA PHE A 179 0.65 -13.78 11.90
C PHE A 179 0.17 -14.39 10.58
N ASP A 180 -1.11 -14.16 10.30
CA ASP A 180 -1.65 -14.22 8.93
C ASP A 180 -1.72 -12.80 8.36
N TYR A 181 -1.63 -12.64 7.04
CA TYR A 181 -1.54 -11.32 6.41
C TYR A 181 -2.76 -11.04 5.51
N VAL A 182 -3.26 -9.81 5.57
CA VAL A 182 -4.33 -9.33 4.68
C VAL A 182 -3.82 -8.14 3.88
N GLU A 183 -3.64 -8.32 2.57
CA GLU A 183 -3.27 -7.24 1.66
C GLU A 183 -4.52 -6.60 1.04
N PHE A 184 -4.81 -5.37 1.46
CA PHE A 184 -5.87 -4.56 0.86
C PHE A 184 -5.35 -3.84 -0.38
N GLY A 185 -6.15 -3.81 -1.44
CA GLY A 185 -5.75 -3.20 -2.72
C GLY A 185 -4.59 -3.95 -3.37
N ALA A 186 -4.59 -5.29 -3.29
CA ALA A 186 -3.42 -6.10 -3.61
C ALA A 186 -2.92 -5.94 -5.07
N GLY A 187 -3.81 -5.68 -6.03
CA GLY A 187 -3.47 -5.54 -7.44
C GLY A 187 -2.62 -6.72 -7.92
N ARG A 188 -1.33 -6.47 -8.23
CA ARG A 188 -0.40 -7.54 -8.64
C ARG A 188 -0.08 -8.56 -7.54
N GLY A 189 -0.38 -8.30 -6.27
CA GLY A 189 -0.07 -9.16 -5.12
C GLY A 189 1.40 -9.11 -4.72
N GLY A 190 2.06 -7.97 -4.99
CA GLY A 190 3.50 -7.83 -4.85
C GLY A 190 3.97 -7.76 -3.40
N LEU A 191 3.23 -7.07 -2.52
CA LEU A 191 3.69 -6.87 -1.14
C LEU A 191 3.64 -8.19 -0.36
N SER A 192 2.51 -8.90 -0.39
CA SER A 192 2.39 -10.24 0.24
C SER A 192 3.39 -11.24 -0.31
N HIS A 193 3.70 -11.17 -1.60
CA HIS A 193 4.73 -12.01 -2.21
C HIS A 193 6.08 -11.81 -1.53
N TRP A 194 6.52 -10.56 -1.37
CA TRP A 194 7.81 -10.27 -0.73
C TRP A 194 7.81 -10.61 0.76
N VAL A 195 6.71 -10.37 1.48
CA VAL A 195 6.57 -10.80 2.88
C VAL A 195 6.77 -12.31 2.99
N ASN A 196 6.07 -13.11 2.18
CA ASN A 196 6.22 -14.57 2.19
C ASN A 196 7.64 -15.03 1.84
N VAL A 197 8.30 -14.37 0.88
CA VAL A 197 9.70 -14.68 0.54
C VAL A 197 10.63 -14.41 1.72
N CYS A 198 10.47 -13.30 2.43
CA CYS A 198 11.29 -12.99 3.61
C CYS A 198 11.05 -14.00 4.74
N LEU A 199 9.79 -14.34 5.02
CA LEU A 199 9.43 -15.33 6.04
C LEU A 199 9.99 -16.73 5.74
N ALA A 200 10.08 -17.10 4.48
CA ALA A 200 10.68 -18.37 4.08
C ALA A 200 12.21 -18.35 4.17
N TYR A 201 12.83 -17.19 3.91
CA TYR A 201 14.28 -17.04 3.96
C TYR A 201 14.84 -17.09 5.38
N ASP A 202 14.09 -16.57 6.36
CA ASP A 202 14.43 -16.63 7.79
C ASP A 202 14.43 -18.08 8.32
N ALA A 203 13.73 -19.00 7.65
CA ALA A 203 13.59 -20.41 8.05
C ALA A 203 14.63 -21.36 7.43
N THR A 204 15.35 -20.96 6.37
CA THR A 204 16.26 -21.85 5.64
C THR A 204 17.66 -21.26 5.59
N GLN A 205 18.53 -21.70 6.50
CA GLN A 205 19.91 -21.24 6.53
C GLN A 205 20.65 -21.47 5.21
N LEU A 206 21.36 -20.42 4.81
CA LEU A 206 22.43 -20.30 3.82
C LEU A 206 23.31 -21.55 3.70
N SER A 207 22.86 -22.55 2.95
CA SER A 207 23.70 -23.66 2.52
C SER A 207 23.90 -23.54 1.01
N GLY A 208 24.78 -22.62 0.62
CA GLY A 208 25.31 -22.51 -0.75
C GLY A 208 24.61 -21.51 -1.66
N GLY A 209 24.88 -20.21 -1.48
CA GLY A 209 25.02 -19.18 -2.54
C GLY A 209 23.90 -18.93 -3.58
N GLU A 210 22.84 -19.73 -3.64
CA GLU A 210 21.70 -19.57 -4.54
C GLU A 210 20.45 -19.32 -3.70
N LEU A 211 19.90 -18.12 -3.82
CA LEU A 211 18.63 -17.79 -3.20
C LEU A 211 17.52 -18.41 -4.09
N CYS A 212 17.01 -19.55 -3.63
CA CYS A 212 15.95 -20.29 -4.31
C CYS A 212 14.58 -19.90 -3.75
N ARG A 213 13.58 -19.91 -4.63
CA ARG A 213 12.17 -19.73 -4.26
C ARG A 213 11.75 -20.74 -3.18
N PRO A 214 10.91 -20.35 -2.21
CA PRO A 214 10.37 -21.29 -1.23
C PRO A 214 9.61 -22.40 -1.96
N ARG A 215 10.02 -23.65 -1.75
CA ARG A 215 9.33 -24.82 -2.31
C ARG A 215 8.13 -25.25 -1.47
N GLU A 216 8.11 -24.84 -0.22
CA GLU A 216 7.05 -25.13 0.73
C GLU A 216 6.40 -23.84 1.25
N PRO A 217 5.10 -23.86 1.58
CA PRO A 217 4.44 -22.72 2.19
C PRO A 217 5.03 -22.42 3.56
N THR A 218 5.19 -21.13 3.85
CA THR A 218 5.40 -20.66 5.21
C THR A 218 4.16 -20.96 6.05
N ASP A 219 4.31 -21.04 7.37
CA ASP A 219 3.16 -21.16 8.28
C ASP A 219 2.40 -19.82 8.45
N SER A 220 2.21 -19.07 7.37
CA SER A 220 1.38 -17.87 7.31
C SER A 220 0.46 -17.95 6.12
N ASN A 221 -0.81 -17.58 6.29
CA ASN A 221 -1.76 -17.41 5.20
C ASN A 221 -1.77 -15.96 4.73
N PHE A 222 -1.97 -15.77 3.44
CA PHE A 222 -2.05 -14.47 2.81
C PHE A 222 -3.40 -14.31 2.13
N LEU A 223 -4.21 -13.35 2.59
CA LEU A 223 -5.45 -12.94 1.92
C LEU A 223 -5.18 -11.69 1.08
N LEU A 224 -5.44 -11.75 -0.22
CA LEU A 224 -5.31 -10.64 -1.15
C LEU A 224 -6.71 -10.16 -1.53
N VAL A 225 -6.99 -8.89 -1.24
CA VAL A 225 -8.27 -8.25 -1.54
C VAL A 225 -8.07 -7.24 -2.67
N GLU A 226 -8.85 -7.36 -3.74
CA GLU A 226 -8.88 -6.38 -4.82
C GLU A 226 -10.29 -6.25 -5.41
N GLN A 227 -10.63 -5.09 -5.97
CA GLN A 227 -11.93 -4.89 -6.61
C GLN A 227 -11.93 -5.32 -8.08
N LYS A 228 -10.86 -4.97 -8.83
CA LYS A 228 -10.70 -5.29 -10.26
C LYS A 228 -9.37 -6.02 -10.46
N SER A 229 -9.38 -7.04 -11.31
CA SER A 229 -8.13 -7.71 -11.67
C SER A 229 -7.25 -6.80 -12.51
N THR A 230 -6.07 -6.50 -12.01
CA THR A 230 -4.98 -5.91 -12.81
C THR A 230 -3.89 -6.96 -12.98
N ARG A 231 -3.91 -7.68 -14.12
CA ARG A 231 -2.94 -8.71 -14.56
C ARG A 231 -2.28 -9.52 -13.42
N TYR A 232 -2.73 -10.76 -13.27
CA TYR A 232 -2.34 -11.83 -12.32
C TYR A 232 -0.85 -12.25 -12.30
N LYS A 233 0.10 -11.31 -12.34
CA LYS A 233 1.52 -11.58 -12.61
C LYS A 233 2.22 -12.40 -11.53
N PHE A 234 1.86 -12.21 -10.26
CA PHE A 234 2.36 -13.05 -9.17
C PHE A 234 1.43 -14.22 -8.84
N ASP A 235 0.27 -14.35 -9.49
CA ASP A 235 -0.72 -15.36 -9.10
C ASP A 235 -0.30 -16.77 -9.44
N THR A 236 0.31 -17.01 -10.60
CA THR A 236 0.89 -18.34 -10.92
C THR A 236 1.82 -18.78 -9.79
N ARG A 237 2.63 -17.85 -9.29
CA ARG A 237 3.57 -18.10 -8.21
C ARG A 237 2.86 -18.27 -6.87
N ASN A 238 1.93 -17.42 -6.54
CA ASN A 238 1.21 -17.55 -5.28
C ASN A 238 0.44 -18.88 -5.26
N ARG A 239 -0.04 -19.36 -6.43
CA ARG A 239 -0.72 -20.65 -6.66
C ARG A 239 0.12 -21.84 -6.26
N ASP A 240 1.35 -21.88 -6.72
CA ASP A 240 2.24 -23.04 -6.47
C ASP A 240 2.57 -23.22 -4.99
N ILE A 241 2.54 -22.15 -4.18
CA ILE A 241 2.92 -22.19 -2.75
C ILE A 241 1.76 -22.72 -1.88
N GLY A 242 0.51 -22.38 -2.21
CA GLY A 242 -0.67 -22.96 -1.54
C GLY A 242 -1.19 -22.26 -0.26
N ASN A 243 -0.52 -21.20 0.20
CA ASN A 243 -0.92 -20.40 1.38
C ASN A 243 -1.55 -19.03 1.02
N PHE A 244 -1.73 -18.72 -0.27
CA PHE A 244 -2.38 -17.50 -0.73
C PHE A 244 -3.86 -17.74 -1.05
N THR A 245 -4.72 -16.83 -0.63
CA THR A 245 -6.14 -16.73 -1.00
C THR A 245 -6.38 -15.36 -1.61
N ARG A 246 -7.02 -15.28 -2.78
CA ARG A 246 -7.36 -14.01 -3.42
C ARG A 246 -8.87 -13.88 -3.54
N VAL A 247 -9.41 -12.75 -3.08
CA VAL A 247 -10.83 -12.42 -3.09
C VAL A 247 -11.04 -11.17 -3.93
N ARG A 248 -11.96 -11.26 -4.90
CA ARG A 248 -12.39 -10.11 -5.72
C ARG A 248 -13.68 -9.54 -5.17
N MET A 249 -13.56 -8.42 -4.47
CA MET A 249 -14.69 -7.81 -3.77
C MET A 249 -14.39 -6.33 -3.51
N ASP A 250 -15.41 -5.49 -3.54
CA ASP A 250 -15.32 -4.12 -3.03
C ASP A 250 -15.09 -4.20 -1.51
N ILE A 251 -14.10 -3.47 -0.98
CA ILE A 251 -13.81 -3.42 0.45
C ILE A 251 -15.05 -2.96 1.22
N ALA A 252 -15.90 -2.11 0.62
CA ALA A 252 -17.16 -1.69 1.21
C ALA A 252 -18.10 -2.86 1.58
N GLN A 253 -18.00 -3.99 0.88
CA GLN A 253 -18.85 -5.18 1.03
C GLN A 253 -18.14 -6.34 1.76
N LEU A 254 -16.84 -6.21 2.02
CA LEU A 254 -16.01 -7.31 2.53
C LEU A 254 -16.26 -7.62 4.01
N ASP A 255 -16.78 -8.81 4.31
CA ASP A 255 -16.80 -9.34 5.67
C ASP A 255 -15.67 -10.35 5.88
N LEU A 256 -14.60 -9.95 6.59
CA LEU A 256 -13.48 -10.83 6.89
C LEU A 256 -13.88 -12.05 7.73
N LYS A 257 -14.89 -11.94 8.59
CA LYS A 257 -15.34 -13.06 9.45
C LYS A 257 -16.04 -14.15 8.64
N SER A 258 -16.66 -13.78 7.53
CA SER A 258 -17.33 -14.71 6.63
C SER A 258 -16.35 -15.57 5.80
N LEU A 259 -15.08 -15.18 5.74
CA LEU A 259 -14.11 -15.85 4.87
C LEU A 259 -13.60 -17.16 5.49
N PRO A 260 -13.60 -18.28 4.72
CA PRO A 260 -13.16 -19.59 5.23
C PRO A 260 -11.73 -19.60 5.80
N SER A 261 -10.87 -18.72 5.28
CA SER A 261 -9.46 -18.61 5.70
C SER A 261 -9.31 -18.20 7.17
N PHE A 262 -10.31 -17.54 7.76
CA PHE A 262 -10.27 -17.06 9.15
C PHE A 262 -11.23 -17.80 10.10
N GLN A 263 -12.07 -18.69 9.59
CA GLN A 263 -13.04 -19.45 10.41
C GLN A 263 -12.38 -20.54 11.26
N ASN A 264 -11.23 -21.08 10.84
CA ASN A 264 -10.60 -22.26 11.46
C ASN A 264 -9.19 -22.00 12.02
N ARG A 265 -8.65 -20.79 11.89
CA ARG A 265 -7.29 -20.44 12.35
C ARG A 265 -7.32 -19.21 13.24
N CYS A 266 -6.57 -19.26 14.33
CA CYS A 266 -6.61 -18.29 15.42
C CYS A 266 -5.44 -17.28 15.40
N LYS A 267 -4.60 -17.24 14.36
CA LYS A 267 -3.47 -16.30 14.32
C LYS A 267 -3.99 -14.86 14.22
N PRO A 268 -3.40 -13.90 14.96
CA PRO A 268 -3.71 -12.50 14.74
C PRO A 268 -3.35 -12.12 13.30
N ILE A 269 -4.13 -11.21 12.72
CA ILE A 269 -3.87 -10.74 11.36
C ILE A 269 -3.01 -9.47 11.38
N VAL A 270 -2.16 -9.33 10.36
CA VAL A 270 -1.48 -8.08 10.03
C VAL A 270 -2.04 -7.56 8.72
N ALA A 271 -2.67 -6.39 8.78
CA ALA A 271 -3.22 -5.73 7.61
C ALA A 271 -2.14 -4.92 6.89
N ILE A 272 -1.92 -5.17 5.60
CA ILE A 272 -0.88 -4.51 4.81
C ILE A 272 -1.49 -3.89 3.55
N ALA A 273 -0.92 -2.80 3.06
CA ALA A 273 -1.31 -2.24 1.76
C ALA A 273 -0.19 -1.39 1.14
N LYS A 274 -0.04 -1.49 -0.18
CA LYS A 274 0.86 -0.63 -0.96
C LYS A 274 0.08 0.11 -2.05
N HIS A 275 -0.04 1.41 -1.80
CA HIS A 275 -0.90 2.36 -2.50
C HIS A 275 -2.39 2.04 -2.33
N LEU A 276 -2.86 2.07 -1.08
CA LEU A 276 -4.31 2.07 -0.84
C LEU A 276 -4.81 3.51 -1.01
N CYS A 277 -5.66 3.70 -2.02
CA CYS A 277 -6.04 5.03 -2.49
C CYS A 277 -7.30 5.56 -1.82
N GLY A 278 -7.30 6.83 -1.42
CA GLY A 278 -8.50 7.55 -1.00
C GLY A 278 -9.36 6.78 0.00
N ASP A 279 -10.67 6.74 -0.26
CA ASP A 279 -11.68 6.07 0.56
C ASP A 279 -11.43 4.57 0.78
N ALA A 280 -10.66 3.90 -0.10
CA ALA A 280 -10.34 2.49 0.10
C ALA A 280 -9.56 2.25 1.40
N THR A 281 -8.77 3.24 1.84
CA THR A 281 -8.06 3.20 3.13
C THR A 281 -9.05 3.23 4.28
N ASP A 282 -10.00 4.16 4.22
CA ASP A 282 -11.03 4.36 5.23
C ASP A 282 -12.00 3.17 5.32
N LEU A 283 -12.36 2.58 4.18
CA LEU A 283 -13.14 1.34 4.10
C LEU A 283 -12.37 0.16 4.71
N ALA A 284 -11.06 0.06 4.47
CA ALA A 284 -10.23 -1.01 5.04
C ALA A 284 -10.09 -0.87 6.57
N LEU A 285 -9.94 0.35 7.09
CA LEU A 285 -9.90 0.61 8.54
C LEU A 285 -11.23 0.24 9.22
N ARG A 286 -12.38 0.53 8.59
CA ARG A 286 -13.69 0.05 9.06
C ARG A 286 -13.84 -1.45 8.98
N CYS A 287 -13.35 -2.07 7.90
CA CYS A 287 -13.31 -3.52 7.77
C CYS A 287 -12.55 -4.18 8.93
N LEU A 288 -11.38 -3.65 9.32
CA LEU A 288 -10.63 -4.14 10.48
C LEU A 288 -11.37 -3.94 11.80
N LYS A 289 -12.07 -2.81 11.96
CA LYS A 289 -12.91 -2.56 13.14
C LYS A 289 -14.04 -3.58 13.24
N ASN A 290 -14.81 -3.74 12.16
CA ASN A 290 -15.91 -4.70 12.08
C ASN A 290 -15.44 -6.14 12.30
N ALA A 291 -14.23 -6.48 11.84
CA ALA A 291 -13.60 -7.78 12.04
C ALA A 291 -13.19 -8.03 13.50
N SER A 292 -12.82 -6.98 14.25
CA SER A 292 -12.31 -7.05 15.63
C SER A 292 -13.34 -6.75 16.72
N THR A 293 -14.57 -6.38 16.36
CA THR A 293 -15.70 -6.23 17.30
C THR A 293 -16.56 -7.49 17.33
N LYS A 294 -17.30 -7.73 18.42
CA LYS A 294 -18.38 -8.72 18.42
C LYS A 294 -19.62 -8.14 17.73
N ASN A 295 -20.34 -8.96 16.96
CA ASN A 295 -21.63 -8.59 16.38
C ASN A 295 -22.70 -9.52 16.94
N GLU A 296 -23.94 -9.04 17.13
CA GLU A 296 -25.06 -9.83 17.67
C GLU A 296 -25.32 -11.15 16.90
N LYS A 297 -24.98 -11.17 15.61
CA LYS A 297 -25.14 -12.33 14.71
C LYS A 297 -23.91 -13.24 14.60
N ASN A 298 -22.74 -12.78 15.04
CA ASN A 298 -21.50 -13.54 14.96
C ASN A 298 -20.52 -13.14 16.08
N ASP A 299 -20.29 -14.06 17.00
CA ASP A 299 -19.43 -13.88 18.18
C ASP A 299 -17.93 -14.04 17.85
N GLN A 300 -17.60 -14.41 16.61
CA GLN A 300 -16.22 -14.49 16.14
C GLN A 300 -15.58 -13.11 16.09
N VAL A 301 -14.40 -13.01 16.71
CA VAL A 301 -13.54 -11.83 16.71
C VAL A 301 -12.21 -12.19 16.08
N ILE A 302 -11.80 -11.42 15.07
CA ILE A 302 -10.46 -11.54 14.48
C ILE A 302 -9.51 -10.65 15.28
N ARG A 303 -8.46 -11.27 15.83
CA ARG A 303 -7.41 -10.55 16.56
C ARG A 303 -6.54 -9.78 15.59
N LEU A 304 -6.27 -8.51 15.89
CA LEU A 304 -5.36 -7.67 15.10
C LEU A 304 -3.97 -7.68 15.75
N GLY A 305 -2.97 -8.17 15.01
CA GLY A 305 -1.57 -8.10 15.40
C GLY A 305 -0.96 -6.73 15.11
N GLY A 306 -1.41 -6.09 14.02
CA GLY A 306 -0.94 -4.77 13.60
C GLY A 306 -1.44 -4.39 12.21
N LEU A 307 -1.03 -3.22 11.74
CA LEU A 307 -1.28 -2.77 10.37
C LEU A 307 -0.12 -1.92 9.84
N MET A 308 0.01 -1.92 8.52
CA MET A 308 0.93 -1.08 7.76
C MET A 308 0.27 -0.66 6.44
N PHE A 309 -0.16 0.59 6.31
CA PHE A 309 -0.82 1.11 5.10
C PHE A 309 -0.02 2.24 4.47
N ALA A 310 0.54 2.01 3.29
CA ALA A 310 1.14 3.08 2.48
C ALA A 310 0.01 3.84 1.77
N VAL A 311 -0.29 5.03 2.28
CA VAL A 311 -1.43 5.86 1.89
C VAL A 311 -1.10 6.75 0.70
N CYS A 312 -2.08 6.95 -0.18
CA CYS A 312 -1.94 7.82 -1.35
C CYS A 312 -3.29 8.29 -1.88
N CYS A 313 -3.26 9.14 -2.92
CA CYS A 313 -4.45 9.61 -3.63
C CYS A 313 -5.50 10.26 -2.72
N HIS A 314 -5.07 11.07 -1.75
CA HIS A 314 -5.94 11.79 -0.81
C HIS A 314 -6.98 12.70 -1.48
N HIS A 315 -6.74 13.10 -2.73
CA HIS A 315 -7.70 13.82 -3.55
C HIS A 315 -8.98 13.01 -3.88
N GLN A 316 -8.95 11.69 -3.69
CA GLN A 316 -10.09 10.78 -3.84
C GLN A 316 -10.82 10.51 -2.52
N CYS A 317 -10.45 11.18 -1.42
CA CYS A 317 -11.18 11.02 -0.16
C CYS A 317 -12.51 11.78 -0.20
N SER A 318 -13.57 11.16 0.30
CA SER A 318 -14.87 11.79 0.55
C SER A 318 -15.07 12.06 2.04
N TRP A 319 -15.90 13.06 2.35
CA TRP A 319 -16.20 13.42 3.73
C TRP A 319 -17.02 12.34 4.43
N GLU A 320 -17.90 11.69 3.68
CA GLU A 320 -18.81 10.67 4.17
C GLU A 320 -18.07 9.41 4.56
N GLU A 321 -17.06 8.99 3.76
CA GLU A 321 -16.31 7.78 4.01
C GLU A 321 -15.13 7.97 4.97
N ALA A 322 -14.72 9.21 5.27
CA ALA A 322 -13.58 9.50 6.13
C ALA A 322 -13.76 8.92 7.55
N VAL A 323 -12.94 7.92 7.92
CA VAL A 323 -13.06 7.31 9.26
C VAL A 323 -12.66 8.27 10.37
N GLY A 324 -11.80 9.22 10.04
CA GLY A 324 -11.33 10.26 10.96
C GLY A 324 -12.30 11.42 11.16
N ARG A 325 -13.50 11.40 10.53
CA ARG A 325 -14.46 12.50 10.55
C ARG A 325 -14.78 13.03 11.96
N PRO A 326 -15.01 12.19 12.99
CA PRO A 326 -15.28 12.69 14.35
C PRO A 326 -14.14 13.54 14.94
N TRP A 327 -12.89 13.33 14.53
CA TRP A 327 -11.74 14.13 14.96
C TRP A 327 -11.56 15.37 14.09
N LEU A 328 -11.81 15.24 12.78
CA LEU A 328 -11.82 16.40 11.88
C LEU A 328 -12.87 17.42 12.31
N GLU A 329 -14.08 16.98 12.68
CA GLU A 329 -15.16 17.85 13.14
C GLU A 329 -14.87 18.47 14.52
N ARG A 330 -14.41 17.67 15.49
CA ARG A 330 -14.30 18.13 16.89
C ARG A 330 -12.99 18.87 17.18
N GLU A 331 -11.87 18.32 16.74
CA GLU A 331 -10.54 18.83 17.10
C GLU A 331 -10.01 19.77 16.02
N ALA A 332 -10.06 19.36 14.75
CA ALA A 332 -9.64 20.23 13.63
C ALA A 332 -10.71 21.28 13.26
N ARG A 333 -11.93 21.15 13.80
CA ARG A 333 -13.09 22.04 13.57
C ARG A 333 -13.44 22.18 12.09
N LEU A 334 -13.22 21.14 11.30
CA LEU A 334 -13.44 21.13 9.85
C LEU A 334 -14.89 20.90 9.48
N THR A 335 -15.34 21.62 8.46
CA THR A 335 -16.60 21.35 7.76
C THR A 335 -16.38 20.40 6.57
N SER A 336 -17.45 19.79 6.05
CA SER A 336 -17.39 18.99 4.82
C SER A 336 -16.83 19.78 3.62
N ARG A 337 -17.17 21.08 3.54
CA ARG A 337 -16.69 21.99 2.50
C ARG A 337 -15.19 22.27 2.61
N GLU A 338 -14.70 22.51 3.83
CA GLU A 338 -13.26 22.67 4.08
C GLU A 338 -12.48 21.38 3.81
N PHE A 339 -13.04 20.22 4.15
CA PHE A 339 -12.45 18.94 3.80
C PHE A 339 -12.36 18.75 2.28
N ALA A 340 -13.40 19.11 1.52
CA ALA A 340 -13.36 19.08 0.06
C ALA A 340 -12.28 20.03 -0.53
N ILE A 341 -12.03 21.17 0.11
CA ILE A 341 -10.90 22.05 -0.25
C ILE A 341 -9.58 21.34 0.06
N ALA A 342 -9.43 20.75 1.25
CA ALA A 342 -8.23 20.03 1.67
C ALA A 342 -7.87 18.91 0.70
N THR A 343 -8.84 18.09 0.29
CA THR A 343 -8.61 16.98 -0.65
C THR A 343 -8.13 17.49 -2.01
N ARG A 344 -8.69 18.59 -2.53
CA ARG A 344 -8.19 19.24 -3.76
C ARG A 344 -6.78 19.78 -3.61
N LEU A 345 -6.47 20.44 -2.50
CA LEU A 345 -5.14 20.98 -2.22
C LEU A 345 -4.07 19.89 -2.09
N THR A 346 -4.42 18.64 -1.77
CA THR A 346 -3.43 17.54 -1.74
C THR A 346 -2.70 17.32 -3.08
N SER A 347 -3.32 17.71 -4.20
CA SER A 347 -2.70 17.67 -5.52
C SER A 347 -1.47 18.59 -5.62
N TRP A 348 -1.45 19.69 -4.85
CA TRP A 348 -0.34 20.64 -4.84
C TRP A 348 0.96 20.05 -4.31
N ALA A 349 0.89 18.97 -3.54
CA ALA A 349 2.06 18.22 -3.08
C ALA A 349 2.93 17.70 -4.24
N THR A 350 2.36 17.63 -5.45
CA THR A 350 3.02 17.12 -6.66
C THR A 350 3.37 18.20 -7.69
N CYS A 351 3.00 19.46 -7.47
CA CYS A 351 3.18 20.56 -8.44
C CYS A 351 4.64 20.79 -8.88
N GLY A 352 5.63 20.40 -8.09
CA GLY A 352 7.06 20.53 -8.43
C GLY A 352 7.64 19.40 -9.28
N PHE A 353 6.88 18.33 -9.55
CA PHE A 353 7.42 17.15 -10.22
C PHE A 353 7.41 17.32 -11.74
N LYS A 354 8.30 18.16 -12.26
CA LYS A 354 8.55 18.20 -13.71
C LYS A 354 9.19 16.88 -14.13
N ARG A 355 8.47 16.06 -14.92
CA ARG A 355 9.09 14.96 -15.69
C ARG A 355 10.17 15.61 -16.56
N LYS A 356 11.45 15.37 -16.28
CA LYS A 356 12.51 15.60 -17.28
C LYS A 356 12.17 14.69 -18.46
N GLN A 357 11.51 15.24 -19.48
CA GLN A 357 11.57 14.62 -20.79
C GLN A 357 13.04 14.72 -21.23
N PRO A 358 13.69 13.62 -21.61
CA PRO A 358 14.98 13.73 -22.28
C PRO A 358 14.73 14.46 -23.60
N SER A 359 15.18 15.71 -23.68
CA SER A 359 15.31 16.44 -24.92
C SER A 359 16.44 15.79 -25.71
N ILE A 360 16.10 14.83 -26.56
CA ILE A 360 16.95 14.45 -27.69
C ILE A 360 16.07 14.59 -28.92
N ALA A 361 16.25 15.71 -29.61
CA ALA A 361 15.95 15.78 -31.01
C ALA A 361 16.93 14.85 -31.72
N GLU A 362 16.43 13.81 -32.39
CA GLU A 362 16.98 13.21 -33.62
C GLU A 362 15.96 12.20 -34.19
N PRO A 363 15.89 12.03 -35.53
CA PRO A 363 14.77 11.39 -36.23
C PRO A 363 14.81 9.86 -36.19
N SER A 364 13.62 9.26 -36.18
CA SER A 364 13.35 7.81 -36.18
C SER A 364 13.88 7.05 -37.40
N PRO A 365 14.10 5.73 -37.25
CA PRO A 365 13.41 4.79 -38.14
C PRO A 365 12.57 3.74 -37.37
N GLN A 366 11.58 3.25 -38.10
CA GLN A 366 10.38 2.53 -37.65
C GLN A 366 10.68 1.12 -37.10
N THR A 367 10.11 0.79 -35.95
CA THR A 367 9.82 -0.60 -35.56
C THR A 367 8.56 -0.62 -34.70
N GLU A 368 7.52 -1.28 -35.22
CA GLU A 368 6.24 -1.50 -34.55
C GLU A 368 6.45 -2.31 -33.25
N VAL A 369 6.15 -1.70 -32.11
CA VAL A 369 5.89 -2.42 -30.86
C VAL A 369 4.57 -1.92 -30.28
N LEU A 370 3.63 -2.85 -30.16
CA LEU A 370 2.26 -2.69 -29.67
C LEU A 370 2.20 -1.93 -28.33
N PRO A 371 1.29 -0.95 -28.15
CA PRO A 371 1.15 -0.23 -26.90
C PRO A 371 0.44 -1.10 -25.86
N ILE A 372 1.19 -1.45 -24.81
CA ILE A 372 0.63 -1.87 -23.52
C ILE A 372 0.05 -0.61 -22.89
N HIS A 373 -1.27 -0.46 -22.95
CA HIS A 373 -2.02 0.50 -22.15
C HIS A 373 -1.73 0.23 -20.66
N ASP A 374 -0.86 1.05 -20.07
CA ASP A 374 -0.90 1.38 -18.65
C ASP A 374 -1.86 2.57 -18.52
N ASP A 375 -2.82 2.40 -17.62
CA ASP A 375 -3.92 3.30 -17.31
C ASP A 375 -3.37 4.60 -16.67
N GLU A 376 -2.86 5.53 -17.48
CA GLU A 376 -2.70 6.94 -17.12
C GLU A 376 -4.05 7.64 -17.31
N SER A 377 -4.98 7.44 -16.38
CA SER A 377 -6.19 8.25 -16.30
C SER A 377 -5.92 9.56 -15.55
N ASN A 378 -6.04 10.66 -16.31
CA ASN A 378 -6.19 12.06 -15.90
C ASN A 378 -5.00 12.79 -15.27
N ASN A 379 -4.06 13.21 -16.13
CA ASN A 379 -3.11 14.29 -15.84
C ASN A 379 -3.34 15.56 -16.68
N SER A 380 -4.56 15.77 -17.19
CA SER A 380 -4.88 16.86 -18.14
C SER A 380 -5.71 18.02 -17.55
N ALA A 381 -5.63 18.28 -16.23
CA ALA A 381 -6.34 19.41 -15.63
C ALA A 381 -5.43 20.40 -14.86
N CYS A 382 -4.13 20.13 -14.73
CA CYS A 382 -3.25 20.90 -13.84
C CYS A 382 -2.63 22.16 -14.47
N SER A 383 -2.77 22.40 -15.79
CA SER A 383 -2.13 23.57 -16.41
C SER A 383 -2.88 24.88 -16.18
N ASP A 384 -4.21 24.86 -16.12
CA ASP A 384 -5.02 26.09 -16.15
C ASP A 384 -5.33 26.70 -14.77
N GLU A 385 -5.23 25.93 -13.66
CA GLU A 385 -5.41 26.47 -12.30
C GLU A 385 -4.14 27.17 -11.75
N LEU A 386 -2.99 27.06 -12.44
CA LEU A 386 -1.70 27.54 -11.92
C LEU A 386 -1.54 29.07 -11.93
N THR A 387 -2.29 29.78 -12.78
CA THR A 387 -2.11 31.23 -13.04
C THR A 387 -2.75 32.15 -12.01
N ASP A 388 -3.78 31.71 -11.27
CA ASP A 388 -4.57 32.58 -10.38
C ASP A 388 -4.12 32.52 -8.89
N PHE A 389 -3.41 31.46 -8.49
CA PHE A 389 -2.74 31.38 -7.18
C PHE A 389 -1.27 31.83 -7.23
N SER A 390 -0.89 32.68 -8.19
CA SER A 390 0.49 33.18 -8.40
C SER A 390 1.13 33.81 -7.16
N ALA A 391 0.31 34.24 -6.19
CA ALA A 391 0.76 34.71 -4.88
C ALA A 391 1.50 33.63 -4.06
N PHE A 392 1.28 32.34 -4.33
CA PHE A 392 2.00 31.24 -3.67
C PHE A 392 3.13 30.74 -4.57
N SER A 393 4.35 30.68 -4.03
CA SER A 393 5.48 30.03 -4.68
C SER A 393 5.22 28.53 -4.88
N THR A 394 6.01 27.89 -5.76
CA THR A 394 5.91 26.44 -5.98
C THR A 394 6.15 25.66 -4.69
N GLU A 395 7.12 26.10 -3.89
CA GLU A 395 7.49 25.50 -2.61
C GLU A 395 6.36 25.63 -1.59
N GLN A 396 5.72 26.80 -1.52
CA GLN A 396 4.57 27.02 -0.65
C GLN A 396 3.39 26.13 -1.03
N ARG A 397 3.09 26.01 -2.33
CA ARG A 397 2.03 25.10 -2.81
C ARG A 397 2.32 23.65 -2.42
N ILE A 398 3.56 23.20 -2.59
CA ILE A 398 3.98 21.85 -2.20
C ILE A 398 3.82 21.64 -0.70
N ALA A 399 4.24 22.60 0.12
CA ALA A 399 4.09 22.54 1.59
C ALA A 399 2.61 22.45 1.99
N ILE A 400 1.75 23.31 1.44
CA ILE A 400 0.30 23.30 1.67
C ILE A 400 -0.32 21.96 1.28
N GLY A 401 0.06 21.42 0.11
CA GLY A 401 -0.45 20.14 -0.36
C GLY A 401 -0.01 18.98 0.54
N ARG A 402 1.24 18.98 1.02
CA ARG A 402 1.73 17.98 1.98
C ARG A 402 0.97 18.09 3.31
N LEU A 403 0.81 19.30 3.83
CA LEU A 403 0.09 19.54 5.08
C LEU A 403 -1.39 19.13 4.97
N SER A 404 -2.03 19.34 3.83
CA SER A 404 -3.39 18.86 3.56
C SER A 404 -3.47 17.33 3.59
N LYS A 405 -2.46 16.61 3.05
CA LYS A 405 -2.37 15.15 3.19
C LYS A 405 -2.20 14.75 4.66
N ARG A 406 -1.36 15.46 5.41
CA ARG A 406 -1.12 15.22 6.84
C ARG A 406 -2.36 15.38 7.69
N LEU A 407 -3.19 16.38 7.43
CA LEU A 407 -4.46 16.54 8.13
C LEU A 407 -5.37 15.31 7.98
N ILE A 408 -5.47 14.77 6.76
CA ILE A 408 -6.26 13.56 6.48
C ILE A 408 -5.63 12.34 7.18
N ASP A 409 -4.32 12.16 7.07
CA ASP A 409 -3.61 11.03 7.68
C ASP A 409 -3.63 11.07 9.21
N TRP A 410 -3.53 12.25 9.81
CA TRP A 410 -3.69 12.48 11.24
C TRP A 410 -5.07 11.97 11.72
N SER A 411 -6.13 12.29 10.99
CA SER A 411 -7.48 11.82 11.35
C SER A 411 -7.61 10.29 11.27
N ARG A 412 -6.93 9.65 10.32
CA ARG A 412 -6.85 8.19 10.24
C ARG A 412 -6.05 7.59 11.38
N LEU A 413 -4.96 8.24 11.81
CA LEU A 413 -4.22 7.82 13.01
C LEU A 413 -5.10 7.90 14.26
N CYS A 414 -5.90 8.96 14.41
CA CYS A 414 -6.84 9.05 15.53
C CYS A 414 -7.82 7.86 15.53
N TYR A 415 -8.38 7.52 14.37
CA TYR A 415 -9.22 6.32 14.25
C TYR A 415 -8.46 5.03 14.62
N ILE A 416 -7.23 4.84 14.13
CA ILE A 416 -6.41 3.66 14.47
C ILE A 416 -6.14 3.58 15.98
N ARG A 417 -5.80 4.71 16.60
CA ARG A 417 -5.50 4.78 18.04
C ARG A 417 -6.72 4.46 18.90
N HIS A 418 -7.85 5.10 18.59
CA HIS A 418 -9.02 5.06 19.46
C HIS A 418 -10.00 3.93 19.11
N GLU A 419 -10.24 3.67 17.82
CA GLU A 419 -11.21 2.66 17.39
C GLU A 419 -10.59 1.29 17.21
N LEU A 420 -9.39 1.20 16.61
CA LEU A 420 -8.67 -0.07 16.47
C LEU A 420 -7.82 -0.43 17.69
N LYS A 421 -7.80 0.44 18.72
CA LYS A 421 -7.12 0.22 20.01
C LYS A 421 -5.60 0.04 19.90
N PHE A 422 -4.96 0.78 18.99
CA PHE A 422 -3.50 0.86 18.88
C PHE A 422 -2.99 2.23 19.34
N PRO A 423 -2.86 2.51 20.66
CA PRO A 423 -2.55 3.85 21.18
C PRO A 423 -1.21 4.40 20.65
N ASN A 424 -0.25 3.51 20.38
CA ASN A 424 1.09 3.85 19.88
C ASN A 424 1.17 3.91 18.35
N ALA A 425 0.04 3.85 17.64
CA ALA A 425 0.03 3.97 16.19
C ALA A 425 0.68 5.31 15.78
N SER A 426 1.49 5.25 14.74
CA SER A 426 2.27 6.37 14.27
C SER A 426 2.34 6.35 12.75
N MET A 427 2.85 7.45 12.19
CA MET A 427 3.13 7.56 10.78
C MET A 427 4.63 7.81 10.61
N CYS A 428 5.20 7.27 9.55
CA CYS A 428 6.59 7.52 9.19
C CYS A 428 6.78 7.61 7.67
N SER A 429 7.87 8.21 7.26
CA SER A 429 8.33 8.14 5.88
C SER A 429 8.98 6.78 5.64
N TYR A 430 8.50 5.98 4.69
CA TYR A 430 9.08 4.67 4.39
C TYR A 430 10.22 4.74 3.38
N THR A 431 10.30 5.82 2.61
CA THR A 431 11.35 6.01 1.61
C THR A 431 11.58 7.49 1.34
N SER A 432 12.57 7.84 0.54
CA SER A 432 12.89 9.21 0.22
C SER A 432 11.94 9.79 -0.83
N HIS A 433 11.80 11.11 -0.82
CA HIS A 433 10.89 11.85 -1.71
C HIS A 433 11.30 11.78 -3.18
N ASP A 434 12.59 11.60 -3.49
CA ASP A 434 13.10 11.36 -4.85
C ASP A 434 12.68 9.98 -5.40
N VAL A 435 12.44 9.00 -4.52
CA VAL A 435 11.92 7.69 -4.91
C VAL A 435 10.42 7.74 -5.11
N THR A 436 9.64 8.43 -4.28
CA THR A 436 8.19 8.64 -4.51
C THR A 436 7.67 9.80 -3.69
N LEU A 437 6.71 10.54 -4.24
CA LEU A 437 6.03 11.63 -3.53
C LEU A 437 5.02 11.11 -2.51
N GLU A 438 4.55 9.87 -2.69
CA GLU A 438 3.68 9.15 -1.77
C GLU A 438 4.55 8.23 -0.90
N ASN A 439 5.40 8.82 -0.05
CA ASN A 439 6.42 8.11 0.72
C ASN A 439 6.06 7.88 2.19
N PHE A 440 4.78 7.99 2.55
CA PHE A 440 4.32 7.85 3.94
C PHE A 440 3.51 6.59 4.17
N VAL A 441 3.61 6.09 5.40
CA VAL A 441 2.93 4.88 5.83
C VAL A 441 2.34 5.08 7.22
N LEU A 442 1.10 4.63 7.40
CA LEU A 442 0.46 4.50 8.70
C LEU A 442 0.82 3.12 9.27
N ARG A 443 1.32 3.06 10.49
CA ARG A 443 1.75 1.81 11.12
C ARG A 443 1.24 1.68 12.55
N ALA A 444 0.93 0.45 12.94
CA ALA A 444 0.55 0.11 14.30
C ALA A 444 0.91 -1.34 14.59
N SER A 445 1.39 -1.62 15.81
CA SER A 445 1.76 -2.97 16.24
C SER A 445 1.29 -3.21 17.68
N ASN A 446 0.75 -4.40 17.93
CA ASN A 446 0.50 -4.94 19.26
C ASN A 446 1.59 -5.96 19.65
N ALA A 447 2.61 -6.15 18.80
CA ALA A 447 3.77 -6.94 19.16
C ALA A 447 4.51 -6.18 20.27
N VAL A 448 4.39 -6.69 21.50
CA VAL A 448 5.11 -6.16 22.68
C VAL A 448 6.61 -6.25 22.41
N ASP A 449 7.35 -5.27 22.91
CA ASP A 449 8.81 -5.25 22.80
C ASP A 449 9.49 -6.48 23.43
#